data_AF-A0A5R8MTR1-F1
#
_entry.id   AF-A0A5R8MTR1-F1
#
_cell.length_a   1.000
_cell.length_b   1.000
_cell.length_c   1.000
_cell.angle_alpha   90.00
_cell.angle_beta   90.00
_cell.angle_gamma   90.00
#
_symmetry.space_group_name_H-M   'P 1'
#
loop_
_entity.id
_entity.type
_entity.pdbx_description
1 polymer ?
#
loop_
_entity_poly.entity_id
_entity_poly.type
_entity_poly.pdbx_seq_one_letter_code
_entity_poly.pdbx_strand_id
1 'polypeptide(L)'
;MDEQPLAGGRHVGGVRIGETVHRPANPWTRSVHTVLAHLEEVGFEGAPRVLGFDEQGREVLTYLHGDTIGEQHPWPAWPWTDSALKQVGAWLRRLHDATASFVPEPDAVWFVARPWQPGLVIAHNDASPYNAVWQGDDLVGFVDWDTAGPFTRERDLAYSALTWVPLHARHVVTAQGFTAFEDRSRRLHLLLDAYGYEGDRSAFGPEVVDRARKNVEVIRRLAEGGEPAYQALLPIAANLEQAVVEIEALPDSFWVRD
;
A
#
# COMPACT_ATOMS: atom_id res chain seq x y z
N MET A 1 -28.19 -3.14 -13.86
CA MET A 1 -26.82 -2.88 -14.35
C MET A 1 -26.05 -4.16 -14.18
N ASP A 2 -25.25 -4.55 -15.16
CA ASP A 2 -24.53 -5.83 -15.13
C ASP A 2 -23.32 -5.75 -14.21
N GLU A 3 -23.13 -6.76 -13.37
CA GLU A 3 -21.94 -6.88 -12.52
C GLU A 3 -20.73 -7.27 -13.38
N GLN A 4 -19.66 -6.50 -13.27
CA GLN A 4 -18.40 -6.76 -13.94
C GLN A 4 -17.37 -7.21 -12.90
N PRO A 5 -16.90 -8.47 -12.92
CA PRO A 5 -15.84 -8.91 -12.02
C PRO A 5 -14.60 -8.03 -12.20
N LEU A 6 -14.08 -7.51 -11.09
CA LEU A 6 -12.80 -6.82 -11.10
C LEU A 6 -11.68 -7.85 -10.97
N ALA A 7 -10.75 -7.83 -11.92
CA ALA A 7 -9.50 -8.56 -11.78
C ALA A 7 -8.63 -7.85 -10.73
N GLY A 8 -8.16 -8.58 -9.73
CA GLY A 8 -7.30 -8.03 -8.67
C GLY A 8 -8.00 -7.93 -7.32
N GLY A 9 -7.47 -8.69 -6.38
CA GLY A 9 -7.96 -8.87 -5.02
C GLY A 9 -7.66 -10.31 -4.60
N ARG A 10 -6.62 -10.52 -3.79
CA ARG A 10 -6.24 -11.87 -3.33
C ARG A 10 -7.25 -12.46 -2.34
N HIS A 11 -8.17 -11.63 -1.85
CA HIS A 11 -9.34 -11.99 -1.08
C HIS A 11 -10.61 -11.76 -1.93
N VAL A 12 -11.62 -12.64 -1.76
CA VAL A 12 -12.91 -12.71 -2.46
C VAL A 12 -13.24 -11.47 -3.32
N GLY A 13 -13.16 -11.62 -4.64
CA GLY A 13 -13.15 -10.50 -5.59
C GLY A 13 -14.34 -9.53 -5.49
N GLY A 14 -14.08 -8.28 -5.84
CA GLY A 14 -15.11 -7.25 -5.99
C GLY A 14 -15.73 -7.23 -7.39
N VAL A 15 -16.91 -6.63 -7.50
CA VAL A 15 -17.57 -6.38 -8.77
C VAL A 15 -17.78 -4.89 -8.97
N ARG A 16 -17.62 -4.41 -10.21
CA ARG A 16 -18.01 -3.07 -10.61
C ARG A 16 -19.45 -3.08 -11.11
N ILE A 17 -20.24 -2.11 -10.64
CA ILE A 17 -21.62 -1.88 -11.09
C ILE A 17 -21.75 -0.41 -11.47
N GLY A 18 -21.65 -0.10 -12.76
CA GLY A 18 -21.59 1.30 -13.21
C GLY A 18 -20.38 2.02 -12.60
N GLU A 19 -20.64 3.00 -11.74
CA GLU A 19 -19.61 3.86 -11.13
C GLU A 19 -19.25 3.46 -9.69
N THR A 20 -19.68 2.27 -9.26
CA THR A 20 -19.44 1.76 -7.92
C THR A 20 -18.68 0.43 -7.94
N VAL A 21 -17.96 0.16 -6.87
CA VAL A 21 -17.32 -1.12 -6.59
C VAL A 21 -18.00 -1.73 -5.37
N HIS A 22 -18.46 -2.97 -5.52
CA HIS A 22 -19.07 -3.76 -4.47
C HIS A 22 -18.12 -4.89 -4.08
N ARG A 23 -17.75 -4.99 -2.81
CA ARG A 23 -16.87 -6.06 -2.31
C ARG A 23 -17.33 -6.57 -0.94
N PRO A 24 -17.01 -7.82 -0.55
CA PRO A 24 -17.44 -8.36 0.74
C PRO A 24 -16.96 -7.49 1.90
N ALA A 25 -17.84 -7.23 2.86
CA ALA A 25 -17.46 -6.52 4.07
C ALA A 25 -16.67 -7.43 5.03
N ASN A 26 -15.65 -6.84 5.66
CA ASN A 26 -14.81 -7.45 6.69
C ASN A 26 -15.07 -6.79 8.06
N PRO A 27 -14.59 -7.37 9.19
CA PRO A 27 -14.76 -6.78 10.51
C PRO A 27 -14.23 -5.34 10.66
N TRP A 28 -13.21 -4.97 9.87
CA TRP A 28 -12.61 -3.63 9.88
C TRP A 28 -13.25 -2.65 8.89
N THR A 29 -14.14 -3.10 7.99
CA THR A 29 -14.72 -2.26 6.92
C THR A 29 -15.39 -1.00 7.46
N ARG A 30 -16.09 -1.09 8.60
CA ARG A 30 -16.71 0.09 9.22
C ARG A 30 -15.67 1.13 9.67
N SER A 31 -14.56 0.70 10.25
CA SER A 31 -13.46 1.60 10.64
C SER A 31 -12.77 2.20 9.42
N VAL A 32 -12.60 1.43 8.34
CA VAL A 32 -12.06 1.95 7.07
C VAL A 32 -13.01 2.98 6.47
N HIS A 33 -14.33 2.75 6.53
CA HIS A 33 -15.32 3.70 6.05
C HIS A 33 -15.27 5.04 6.79
N THR A 34 -15.03 5.06 8.11
CA THR A 34 -14.93 6.34 8.84
C THR A 34 -13.69 7.13 8.41
N VAL A 35 -12.60 6.45 8.07
CA VAL A 35 -11.38 7.08 7.53
C VAL A 35 -11.65 7.66 6.14
N LEU A 36 -12.25 6.88 5.24
CA LEU A 36 -12.57 7.33 3.88
C LEU A 36 -13.56 8.50 3.88
N ALA A 37 -14.55 8.49 4.79
CA ALA A 37 -15.48 9.60 4.96
C ALA A 37 -14.76 10.87 5.47
N HIS A 38 -13.83 10.74 6.43
CA HIS A 38 -12.99 11.85 6.88
C HIS A 38 -12.13 12.40 5.74
N LEU A 39 -11.53 11.53 4.91
CA LEU A 39 -10.75 11.95 3.74
C LEU A 39 -11.61 12.75 2.75
N GLU A 40 -12.85 12.33 2.48
CA GLU A 40 -13.79 13.11 1.67
C GLU A 40 -14.10 14.48 2.32
N GLU A 41 -14.37 14.51 3.62
CA GLU A 41 -14.70 15.74 4.35
C GLU A 41 -13.58 16.79 4.30
N VAL A 42 -12.32 16.36 4.42
CA VAL A 42 -11.15 17.25 4.33
C VAL A 42 -10.70 17.53 2.89
N GLY A 43 -11.43 17.04 1.90
CA GLY A 43 -11.15 17.26 0.47
C GLY A 43 -9.92 16.51 -0.04
N PHE A 44 -9.56 15.38 0.57
CA PHE A 44 -8.47 14.55 0.10
C PHE A 44 -8.85 13.84 -1.21
N GLU A 45 -8.19 14.23 -2.30
CA GLU A 45 -8.26 13.52 -3.58
C GLU A 45 -7.29 12.33 -3.58
N GLY A 46 -7.72 11.22 -4.19
CA GLY A 46 -6.90 10.01 -4.38
C GLY A 46 -7.28 8.82 -3.49
N ALA A 47 -8.51 8.81 -2.97
CA ALA A 47 -9.15 7.69 -2.29
C ALA A 47 -10.58 7.51 -2.83
N PRO A 48 -11.14 6.29 -2.80
CA PRO A 48 -12.54 6.09 -3.14
C PRO A 48 -13.45 6.65 -2.03
N ARG A 49 -14.68 7.05 -2.39
CA ARG A 49 -15.68 7.55 -1.46
C ARG A 49 -16.63 6.45 -1.02
N VAL A 50 -17.09 6.53 0.22
CA VAL A 50 -18.00 5.55 0.81
C VAL A 50 -19.44 5.83 0.39
N LEU A 51 -20.10 4.83 -0.17
CA LEU A 51 -21.53 4.87 -0.52
C LEU A 51 -22.38 3.99 0.40
N GLY A 52 -21.75 3.36 1.39
CA GLY A 52 -22.40 2.54 2.41
C GLY A 52 -22.30 1.06 2.11
N PHE A 53 -23.40 0.34 2.34
CA PHE A 53 -23.51 -1.10 2.10
C PHE A 53 -24.70 -1.38 1.17
N ASP A 54 -24.58 -2.38 0.32
CA ASP A 54 -25.71 -2.84 -0.50
C ASP A 54 -26.63 -3.83 0.26
N GLU A 55 -27.70 -4.27 -0.40
CA GLU A 55 -28.69 -5.19 0.17
C GLU A 55 -28.11 -6.58 0.55
N GLN A 56 -26.95 -6.94 0.00
CA GLN A 56 -26.22 -8.19 0.31
C GLN A 56 -25.20 -8.00 1.44
N GLY A 57 -25.08 -6.78 1.98
CA GLY A 57 -24.10 -6.43 3.00
C GLY A 57 -22.68 -6.25 2.46
N ARG A 58 -22.49 -6.11 1.13
CA ARG A 58 -21.20 -5.75 0.53
C ARG A 58 -20.94 -4.27 0.78
N GLU A 59 -19.70 -3.89 1.04
CA GLU A 59 -19.35 -2.48 1.02
C GLU A 59 -19.46 -1.93 -0.40
N VAL A 60 -19.85 -0.66 -0.49
CA VAL A 60 -20.02 0.04 -1.76
C VAL A 60 -19.16 1.29 -1.74
N LEU A 61 -18.20 1.35 -2.65
CA LEU A 61 -17.29 2.47 -2.82
C LEU A 61 -17.42 3.05 -4.23
N THR A 62 -17.05 4.32 -4.44
CA THR A 62 -16.93 4.86 -5.80
C THR A 62 -15.79 4.20 -6.56
N TYR A 63 -15.98 3.96 -7.86
CA TYR A 63 -14.93 3.48 -8.74
C TYR A 63 -13.89 4.58 -9.01
N LEU A 64 -12.60 4.25 -8.92
CA LEU A 64 -11.51 5.11 -9.38
C LEU A 64 -11.23 4.83 -10.86
N HIS A 65 -11.35 5.85 -11.71
CA HIS A 65 -11.17 5.70 -13.16
C HIS A 65 -9.69 5.66 -13.53
N GLY A 66 -9.22 4.49 -13.94
CA GLY A 66 -7.86 4.31 -14.45
C GLY A 66 -7.50 2.84 -14.57
N ASP A 67 -6.27 2.61 -14.97
CA ASP A 67 -5.67 1.29 -15.12
C ASP A 67 -4.95 0.89 -13.82
N THR A 68 -5.04 -0.39 -13.47
CA THR A 68 -4.18 -1.02 -12.47
C THR A 68 -3.18 -1.95 -13.17
N ILE A 69 -2.14 -2.40 -12.47
CA ILE A 69 -1.21 -3.41 -13.01
C ILE A 69 -1.95 -4.71 -13.34
N GLY A 70 -2.94 -5.09 -12.52
CA GLY A 70 -3.62 -6.38 -12.62
C GLY A 70 -2.65 -7.56 -12.50
N GLU A 71 -2.83 -8.57 -13.34
CA GLU A 71 -2.01 -9.80 -13.37
C GLU A 71 -0.89 -9.74 -14.42
N GLN A 72 -0.60 -8.56 -14.97
CA GLN A 72 0.36 -8.39 -16.07
C GLN A 72 1.80 -8.66 -15.60
N HIS A 73 2.56 -9.41 -16.41
CA HIS A 73 4.00 -9.62 -16.22
C HIS A 73 4.72 -9.67 -17.58
N PRO A 74 5.78 -8.86 -17.81
CA PRO A 74 6.28 -7.79 -16.94
C PRO A 74 5.22 -6.69 -16.69
N TRP A 75 5.42 -5.88 -15.66
CA TRP A 75 4.54 -4.75 -15.35
C TRP A 75 4.60 -3.69 -16.46
N PRO A 76 3.55 -2.85 -16.60
CA PRO A 76 3.61 -1.67 -17.45
C PRO A 76 4.78 -0.75 -17.04
N ALA A 77 5.14 0.20 -17.90
CA ALA A 77 6.32 1.04 -17.67
C ALA A 77 6.14 2.08 -16.55
N TRP A 78 4.90 2.52 -16.29
CA TRP A 78 4.62 3.64 -15.38
C TRP A 78 5.15 3.48 -13.94
N PRO A 79 5.16 2.30 -13.27
CA PRO A 79 5.68 2.15 -11.91
C PRO A 79 7.19 2.43 -11.83
N TRP A 80 7.90 2.26 -12.96
CA TRP A 80 9.34 2.45 -13.06
C TRP A 80 9.73 3.89 -13.38
N THR A 81 8.77 4.80 -13.58
CA THR A 81 9.07 6.19 -13.89
C THR A 81 9.41 7.01 -12.65
N ASP A 82 10.22 8.05 -12.83
CA ASP A 82 10.48 9.07 -11.82
C ASP A 82 9.21 9.85 -11.44
N SER A 83 8.31 10.05 -12.42
CA SER A 83 7.01 10.70 -12.19
C SER A 83 6.19 9.92 -11.16
N ALA A 84 6.14 8.59 -11.28
CA ALA A 84 5.42 7.75 -10.33
C ALA A 84 5.94 7.89 -8.90
N LEU A 85 7.26 7.84 -8.70
CA LEU A 85 7.87 8.03 -7.38
C LEU A 85 7.51 9.38 -6.76
N LYS A 86 7.51 10.45 -7.58
CA LYS A 86 7.15 11.79 -7.12
C LYS A 86 5.68 11.87 -6.70
N GLN A 87 4.78 11.35 -7.51
CA GLN A 87 3.35 11.39 -7.24
C GLN A 87 2.96 10.53 -6.03
N VAL A 88 3.56 9.34 -5.90
CA VAL A 88 3.32 8.45 -4.74
C VAL A 88 3.87 9.05 -3.46
N GLY A 89 5.08 9.60 -3.48
CA GLY A 89 5.66 10.28 -2.30
C GLY A 89 4.78 11.45 -1.84
N ALA A 90 4.35 12.30 -2.78
CA ALA A 90 3.45 13.40 -2.48
C ALA A 90 2.07 12.93 -1.98
N TRP A 91 1.51 11.87 -2.57
CA TRP A 91 0.24 11.28 -2.15
C TRP A 91 0.31 10.76 -0.70
N LEU A 92 1.37 10.02 -0.36
CA LEU A 92 1.60 9.51 1.00
C LEU A 92 1.71 10.66 2.01
N ARG A 93 2.43 11.74 1.64
CA ARG A 93 2.55 12.92 2.51
C ARG A 93 1.19 13.56 2.77
N ARG A 94 0.40 13.79 1.70
CA ARG A 94 -0.96 14.33 1.82
C ARG A 94 -1.85 13.44 2.69
N LEU A 95 -1.80 12.12 2.51
CA LEU A 95 -2.58 11.17 3.31
C LEU A 95 -2.22 11.30 4.80
N HIS A 96 -0.92 11.24 5.11
CA HIS A 96 -0.44 11.33 6.49
C HIS A 96 -0.75 12.67 7.15
N ASP A 97 -0.76 13.77 6.39
CA ASP A 97 -1.16 15.08 6.89
C ASP A 97 -2.68 15.14 7.12
N ALA A 98 -3.49 14.62 6.19
CA ALA A 98 -4.95 14.58 6.29
C ALA A 98 -5.44 13.74 7.49
N THR A 99 -4.72 12.68 7.86
CA THR A 99 -5.10 11.79 8.96
C THR A 99 -4.38 12.07 10.28
N ALA A 100 -3.51 13.09 10.34
CA ALA A 100 -2.71 13.39 11.53
C ALA A 100 -3.55 13.79 12.76
N SER A 101 -4.70 14.44 12.53
CA SER A 101 -5.64 14.83 13.58
C SER A 101 -6.84 13.90 13.70
N PHE A 102 -6.91 12.83 12.89
CA PHE A 102 -8.01 11.88 12.94
C PHE A 102 -7.89 11.01 14.19
N VAL A 103 -8.97 10.96 14.96
CA VAL A 103 -9.10 10.12 16.15
C VAL A 103 -10.14 9.05 15.84
N PRO A 104 -9.75 7.78 15.73
CA PRO A 104 -10.70 6.68 15.57
C PRO A 104 -11.65 6.58 16.75
N GLU A 105 -12.85 6.05 16.49
CA GLU A 105 -13.77 5.65 17.55
C GLU A 105 -13.12 4.62 18.49
N PRO A 106 -13.47 4.60 19.79
CA PRO A 106 -12.86 3.70 20.76
C PRO A 106 -12.99 2.20 20.43
N ASP A 107 -14.02 1.82 19.67
CA ASP A 107 -14.31 0.45 19.24
C ASP A 107 -13.85 0.17 17.79
N ALA A 108 -13.06 1.07 17.18
CA ALA A 108 -12.52 0.88 15.85
C ALA A 108 -11.68 -0.42 15.76
N VAL A 109 -12.09 -1.29 14.84
CA VAL A 109 -11.41 -2.55 14.52
C VAL A 109 -10.52 -2.36 13.31
N TRP A 110 -9.29 -2.83 13.38
CA TRP A 110 -8.31 -2.79 12.30
C TRP A 110 -7.78 -4.18 12.01
N PHE A 111 -7.42 -4.45 10.76
CA PHE A 111 -6.94 -5.77 10.38
C PHE A 111 -5.56 -6.10 10.99
N VAL A 112 -4.55 -5.27 10.67
CA VAL A 112 -3.14 -5.48 11.08
C VAL A 112 -2.48 -4.18 11.56
N ALA A 113 -3.24 -3.33 12.24
CA ALA A 113 -2.73 -2.04 12.72
C ALA A 113 -2.27 -2.08 14.19
N ARG A 114 -1.58 -1.02 14.59
CA ARG A 114 -1.25 -0.80 16.00
C ARG A 114 -2.47 -0.25 16.75
N PRO A 115 -2.54 -0.43 18.08
CA PRO A 115 -3.47 0.35 18.89
C PRO A 115 -3.24 1.84 18.64
N TRP A 116 -4.34 2.59 18.47
CA TRP A 116 -4.25 4.02 18.26
C TRP A 116 -3.70 4.73 19.51
N GLN A 117 -2.87 5.74 19.28
CA GLN A 117 -2.37 6.66 20.30
C GLN A 117 -2.02 8.01 19.64
N PRO A 118 -2.01 9.12 20.40
CA PRO A 118 -1.58 10.42 19.89
C PRO A 118 -0.22 10.36 19.19
N GLY A 119 -0.11 11.04 18.05
CA GLY A 119 1.10 11.07 17.22
C GLY A 119 1.17 10.01 16.13
N LEU A 120 0.24 9.04 16.10
CA LEU A 120 0.05 8.18 14.94
C LEU A 120 -0.82 8.85 13.87
N VAL A 121 -0.66 8.41 12.64
CA VAL A 121 -1.54 8.73 11.51
C VAL A 121 -2.38 7.50 11.19
N ILE A 122 -3.44 7.66 10.39
CA ILE A 122 -4.04 6.53 9.70
C ILE A 122 -3.32 6.34 8.37
N ALA A 123 -2.55 5.27 8.30
CA ALA A 123 -1.77 4.85 7.14
C ALA A 123 -2.63 4.01 6.19
N HIS A 124 -2.24 3.94 4.92
CA HIS A 124 -2.82 2.96 3.99
C HIS A 124 -2.25 1.55 4.25
N ASN A 125 -0.98 1.45 4.66
CA ASN A 125 -0.23 0.22 4.95
C ASN A 125 0.03 -0.73 3.76
N ASP A 126 -0.58 -0.49 2.60
CA ASP A 126 -0.37 -1.22 1.35
C ASP A 126 -0.50 -0.33 0.10
N ALA A 127 0.06 0.89 0.15
CA ALA A 127 0.14 1.80 -0.98
C ALA A 127 1.24 1.36 -1.98
N SER A 128 1.06 0.17 -2.56
CA SER A 128 2.01 -0.50 -3.46
C SER A 128 1.59 -0.38 -4.93
N PRO A 129 2.49 -0.62 -5.91
CA PRO A 129 2.17 -0.46 -7.33
C PRO A 129 0.95 -1.24 -7.82
N TYR A 130 0.71 -2.45 -7.29
CA TYR A 130 -0.44 -3.25 -7.71
C TYR A 130 -1.79 -2.74 -7.18
N ASN A 131 -1.79 -1.82 -6.20
CA ASN A 131 -2.98 -1.16 -5.66
C ASN A 131 -3.15 0.28 -6.19
N ALA A 132 -2.21 0.78 -6.99
CA ALA A 132 -2.31 2.10 -7.60
C ALA A 132 -3.24 2.07 -8.82
N VAL A 133 -4.07 3.10 -8.93
CA VAL A 133 -4.89 3.39 -10.11
C VAL A 133 -4.26 4.54 -10.87
N TRP A 134 -4.02 4.33 -12.16
CA TRP A 134 -3.25 5.24 -13.00
C TRP A 134 -4.05 5.68 -14.22
N GLN A 135 -3.97 6.95 -14.62
CA GLN A 135 -4.61 7.44 -15.82
C GLN A 135 -3.61 8.26 -16.65
N GLY A 136 -3.17 7.70 -17.77
CA GLY A 136 -2.11 8.32 -18.57
C GLY A 136 -0.81 8.42 -17.78
N ASP A 137 -0.39 9.63 -17.45
CA ASP A 137 0.82 9.90 -16.66
C ASP A 137 0.54 10.25 -15.19
N ASP A 138 -0.73 10.23 -14.77
CA ASP A 138 -1.17 10.72 -13.46
C ASP A 138 -1.66 9.58 -12.54
N LEU A 139 -1.25 9.66 -11.26
CA LEU A 139 -1.78 8.86 -10.18
C LEU A 139 -3.20 9.33 -9.85
N VAL A 140 -4.17 8.45 -10.05
CA VAL A 140 -5.57 8.70 -9.68
C VAL A 140 -5.77 8.49 -8.18
N GLY A 141 -5.12 7.47 -7.61
CA GLY A 141 -5.22 7.15 -6.19
C GLY A 141 -4.90 5.69 -5.90
N PHE A 142 -5.21 5.26 -4.68
CA PHE A 142 -5.03 3.87 -4.26
C PHE A 142 -6.36 3.21 -3.89
N VAL A 143 -6.48 1.94 -4.27
CA VAL A 143 -7.53 1.02 -3.82
C VAL A 143 -6.98 0.10 -2.72
N ASP A 144 -7.84 -0.77 -2.20
CA ASP A 144 -7.48 -1.80 -1.22
C ASP A 144 -7.10 -1.27 0.18
N TRP A 145 -8.04 -0.53 0.77
CA TRP A 145 -7.91 0.09 2.08
C TRP A 145 -8.09 -0.88 3.26
N ASP A 146 -8.20 -2.20 3.02
CA ASP A 146 -8.42 -3.23 4.05
C ASP A 146 -7.30 -3.25 5.11
N THR A 147 -6.08 -2.84 4.73
CA THR A 147 -4.94 -2.76 5.65
C THR A 147 -4.79 -1.40 6.33
N ALA A 148 -5.64 -0.43 6.01
CA ALA A 148 -5.55 0.91 6.59
C ALA A 148 -5.71 0.86 8.11
N GLY A 149 -5.02 1.76 8.81
CA GLY A 149 -5.12 1.85 10.27
C GLY A 149 -3.98 2.61 10.93
N PRO A 150 -4.01 2.74 12.27
CA PRO A 150 -3.02 3.50 13.02
C PRO A 150 -1.59 2.99 12.84
N PHE A 151 -0.70 3.86 12.37
CA PHE A 151 0.70 3.54 12.16
C PHE A 151 1.59 4.79 12.25
N THR A 152 2.91 4.60 12.24
CA THR A 152 3.84 5.71 12.11
C THR A 152 4.00 6.05 10.63
N ARG A 153 4.16 7.34 10.35
CA ARG A 153 4.43 7.86 9.00
C ARG A 153 5.59 7.12 8.31
N GLU A 154 6.66 6.94 9.06
CA GLU A 154 7.90 6.32 8.57
C GLU A 154 7.69 4.86 8.16
N ARG A 155 6.89 4.09 8.90
CA ARG A 155 6.70 2.68 8.57
C ARG A 155 5.73 2.44 7.41
N ASP A 156 4.76 3.33 7.19
CA ASP A 156 3.92 3.28 5.97
C ASP A 156 4.76 3.64 4.74
N LEU A 157 5.60 4.69 4.87
CA LEU A 157 6.55 5.08 3.84
C LEU A 157 7.58 3.97 3.56
N ALA A 158 8.05 3.25 4.59
CA ALA A 158 8.99 2.14 4.43
C ALA A 158 8.42 1.00 3.58
N TYR A 159 7.12 0.70 3.71
CA TYR A 159 6.47 -0.31 2.86
C TYR A 159 6.32 0.15 1.41
N SER A 160 5.98 1.43 1.23
CA SER A 160 5.94 2.03 -0.09
C SER A 160 7.34 2.03 -0.72
N ALA A 161 8.40 2.33 0.04
CA ALA A 161 9.77 2.23 -0.43
C ALA A 161 10.12 0.78 -0.82
N LEU A 162 9.74 -0.22 -0.01
CA LEU A 162 9.97 -1.63 -0.32
C LEU A 162 9.47 -2.02 -1.72
N THR A 163 8.30 -1.50 -2.11
CA THR A 163 7.58 -1.89 -3.33
C THR A 163 7.84 -0.97 -4.53
N TRP A 164 7.99 0.35 -4.32
CA TRP A 164 8.22 1.34 -5.40
C TRP A 164 9.70 1.58 -5.74
N VAL A 165 10.63 1.23 -4.84
CA VAL A 165 12.11 1.32 -5.03
C VAL A 165 12.73 -0.04 -5.46
N PRO A 166 11.91 -0.93 -6.03
CA PRO A 166 12.17 -2.37 -6.18
C PRO A 166 13.17 -3.00 -5.18
N LEU A 167 12.89 -2.89 -3.87
CA LEU A 167 13.72 -3.48 -2.81
C LEU A 167 13.30 -4.92 -2.45
N HIS A 168 12.31 -5.48 -3.14
CA HIS A 168 11.95 -6.88 -3.03
C HIS A 168 13.04 -7.80 -3.60
N ALA A 169 12.95 -9.12 -3.33
CA ALA A 169 13.90 -10.10 -3.85
C ALA A 169 14.14 -9.95 -5.35
N ARG A 170 15.41 -9.89 -5.78
CA ARG A 170 15.81 -9.55 -7.15
C ARG A 170 15.12 -10.37 -8.22
N HIS A 171 14.90 -11.66 -7.99
CA HIS A 171 14.22 -12.52 -8.96
C HIS A 171 12.75 -12.12 -9.18
N VAL A 172 12.04 -11.68 -8.12
CA VAL A 172 10.66 -11.18 -8.21
C VAL A 172 10.63 -9.88 -9.00
N VAL A 173 11.50 -8.94 -8.64
CA VAL A 173 11.62 -7.63 -9.29
C VAL A 173 11.98 -7.78 -10.78
N THR A 174 12.85 -8.73 -11.11
CA THR A 174 13.21 -9.04 -12.50
C THR A 174 12.01 -9.56 -13.29
N ALA A 175 11.19 -10.43 -12.69
CA ALA A 175 9.95 -10.93 -13.31
C ALA A 175 8.86 -9.85 -13.44
N GLN A 176 8.94 -8.78 -12.64
CA GLN A 176 8.11 -7.58 -12.79
C GLN A 176 8.63 -6.65 -13.90
N GLY A 177 9.84 -6.87 -14.42
CA GLY A 177 10.41 -6.11 -15.54
C GLY A 177 11.42 -5.04 -15.14
N PHE A 178 11.80 -4.94 -13.87
CA PHE A 178 12.83 -3.99 -13.43
C PHE A 178 14.20 -4.66 -13.33
N THR A 179 15.19 -4.10 -14.02
CA THR A 179 16.56 -4.64 -14.11
C THR A 179 17.67 -3.65 -13.75
N ALA A 180 17.35 -2.36 -13.60
CA ALA A 180 18.28 -1.28 -13.26
C ALA A 180 18.56 -1.21 -11.75
N PHE A 181 19.11 -2.27 -11.16
CA PHE A 181 19.28 -2.40 -9.70
C PHE A 181 20.20 -1.35 -9.08
N GLU A 182 21.13 -0.80 -9.86
CA GLU A 182 21.99 0.32 -9.53
C GLU A 182 21.23 1.64 -9.34
N ASP A 183 20.06 1.79 -9.96
CA ASP A 183 19.23 3.01 -9.86
C ASP A 183 18.44 3.11 -8.56
N ARG A 184 18.38 2.01 -7.78
CA ARG A 184 17.50 1.91 -6.60
C ARG A 184 17.82 2.95 -5.53
N SER A 185 19.08 3.32 -5.32
CA SER A 185 19.42 4.38 -4.34
C SER A 185 18.87 5.75 -4.79
N ARG A 186 19.07 6.12 -6.06
CA ARG A 186 18.50 7.35 -6.63
C ARG A 186 16.97 7.36 -6.52
N ARG A 187 16.32 6.24 -6.83
CA ARG A 187 14.86 6.06 -6.72
C ARG A 187 14.37 6.21 -5.27
N LEU A 188 15.09 5.65 -4.30
CA LEU A 188 14.78 5.83 -2.87
C LEU A 188 14.76 7.32 -2.54
N HIS A 189 15.83 8.02 -2.88
CA HIS A 189 15.95 9.44 -2.56
C HIS A 189 14.89 10.28 -3.26
N LEU A 190 14.49 9.92 -4.49
CA LEU A 190 13.41 10.60 -5.19
C LEU A 190 12.07 10.45 -4.48
N LEU A 191 11.74 9.25 -4.01
CA LEU A 191 10.52 8.99 -3.24
C LEU A 191 10.53 9.75 -1.91
N LEU A 192 11.65 9.69 -1.18
CA LEU A 192 11.82 10.38 0.10
C LEU A 192 11.78 11.91 -0.05
N ASP A 193 12.38 12.44 -1.12
CA ASP A 193 12.33 13.87 -1.44
C ASP A 193 10.88 14.31 -1.73
N ALA A 194 10.14 13.55 -2.53
CA ALA A 194 8.77 13.87 -2.88
C ALA A 194 7.79 13.77 -1.70
N TYR A 195 8.06 12.86 -0.77
CA TYR A 195 7.36 12.78 0.50
C TYR A 195 7.70 13.96 1.45
N GLY A 196 8.86 14.59 1.25
CA GLY A 196 9.41 15.57 2.20
C GLY A 196 9.88 14.89 3.49
N TYR A 197 10.60 13.78 3.37
CA TYR A 197 11.16 13.05 4.51
C TYR A 197 12.34 13.82 5.09
N GLU A 198 12.20 14.24 6.35
CA GLU A 198 13.18 15.03 7.11
C GLU A 198 13.99 14.19 8.12
N GLY A 199 13.70 12.89 8.22
CA GLY A 199 14.40 11.98 9.11
C GLY A 199 15.80 11.60 8.60
N ASP A 200 16.54 10.88 9.44
CA ASP A 200 17.83 10.32 9.08
C ASP A 200 17.66 9.16 8.09
N ARG A 201 18.03 9.38 6.82
CA ARG A 201 17.90 8.37 5.77
C ARG A 201 18.76 7.13 6.03
N SER A 202 19.86 7.25 6.77
CA SER A 202 20.68 6.09 7.14
C SER A 202 19.95 5.16 8.11
N ALA A 203 19.05 5.72 8.95
CA ALA A 203 18.19 4.95 9.85
C ALA A 203 16.93 4.39 9.14
N PHE A 204 16.66 4.79 7.89
CA PHE A 204 15.49 4.34 7.15
C PHE A 204 15.60 2.89 6.66
N GLY A 205 16.82 2.42 6.36
CA GLY A 205 17.07 1.04 5.92
C GLY A 205 16.54 -0.03 6.89
N PRO A 206 16.88 0.05 8.19
CA PRO A 206 16.29 -0.79 9.22
C PRO A 206 14.76 -0.79 9.25
N GLU A 207 14.09 0.35 9.05
CA GLU A 207 12.61 0.40 9.02
C GLU A 207 12.02 -0.34 7.81
N VAL A 208 12.68 -0.31 6.65
CA VAL A 208 12.27 -1.11 5.47
C VAL A 208 12.40 -2.61 5.77
N VAL A 209 13.52 -3.01 6.39
CA VAL A 209 13.76 -4.40 6.80
C VAL A 209 12.71 -4.87 7.81
N ASP A 210 12.48 -4.09 8.86
CA ASP A 210 11.51 -4.41 9.90
C ASP A 210 10.08 -4.50 9.34
N ARG A 211 9.74 -3.62 8.38
CA ARG A 211 8.46 -3.68 7.69
C ARG A 211 8.28 -4.97 6.88
N ALA A 212 9.33 -5.41 6.16
CA ALA A 212 9.31 -6.68 5.42
C ALA A 212 9.19 -7.88 6.37
N ARG A 213 9.98 -7.91 7.46
CA ARG A 213 9.89 -8.94 8.52
C ARG A 213 8.50 -9.01 9.13
N LYS A 214 7.87 -7.86 9.40
CA LYS A 214 6.52 -7.84 9.98
C LYS A 214 5.47 -8.42 9.03
N ASN A 215 5.59 -8.18 7.72
CA ASN A 215 4.73 -8.83 6.73
C ASN A 215 4.90 -10.35 6.72
N VAL A 216 6.14 -10.83 6.79
CA VAL A 216 6.44 -12.27 6.89
C VAL A 216 5.76 -12.86 8.14
N GLU A 217 5.92 -12.22 9.29
CA GLU A 217 5.32 -12.65 10.56
C GLU A 217 3.80 -12.74 10.46
N VAL A 218 3.15 -11.71 9.91
CA VAL A 218 1.68 -11.69 9.73
C VAL A 218 1.23 -12.81 8.80
N ILE A 219 1.90 -12.99 7.65
CA ILE A 219 1.55 -14.04 6.69
C ILE A 219 1.66 -15.42 7.32
N ARG A 220 2.78 -15.72 7.98
CA ARG A 220 3.02 -17.03 8.62
C ARG A 220 2.02 -17.29 9.73
N ARG A 221 1.79 -16.33 10.63
CA ARG A 221 0.84 -16.46 11.73
C ARG A 221 -0.58 -16.77 11.25
N LEU A 222 -1.06 -16.07 10.22
CA LEU A 222 -2.41 -16.30 9.68
C LEU A 222 -2.49 -17.62 8.90
N ALA A 223 -1.44 -18.01 8.18
CA ALA A 223 -1.37 -19.30 7.51
C ALA A 223 -1.38 -20.48 8.49
N GLU A 224 -0.65 -20.38 9.60
CA GLU A 224 -0.64 -21.34 10.71
C GLU A 224 -1.99 -21.41 11.43
N GLY A 225 -2.72 -20.28 11.49
CA GLY A 225 -4.10 -20.20 11.95
C GLY A 225 -5.13 -20.89 11.04
N GLY A 226 -4.72 -21.37 9.87
CA GLY A 226 -5.56 -22.12 8.94
C GLY A 226 -6.27 -21.29 7.88
N GLU A 227 -5.96 -19.99 7.76
CA GLU A 227 -6.57 -19.10 6.77
C GLU A 227 -6.08 -19.43 5.35
N PRO A 228 -6.91 -19.98 4.44
CA PRO A 228 -6.44 -20.50 3.15
C PRO A 228 -5.80 -19.42 2.26
N ALA A 229 -6.32 -18.19 2.32
CA ALA A 229 -5.75 -17.06 1.59
C ALA A 229 -4.32 -16.75 2.05
N TYR A 230 -4.01 -16.90 3.33
CA TYR A 230 -2.67 -16.67 3.87
C TYR A 230 -1.73 -17.85 3.66
N GLN A 231 -2.24 -19.08 3.62
CA GLN A 231 -1.46 -20.24 3.20
C GLN A 231 -0.95 -20.09 1.75
N ALA A 232 -1.77 -19.52 0.86
CA ALA A 232 -1.36 -19.21 -0.50
C ALA A 232 -0.28 -18.10 -0.59
N LEU A 233 -0.08 -17.31 0.48
CA LEU A 233 0.92 -16.24 0.55
C LEU A 233 2.27 -16.72 1.11
N LEU A 234 2.42 -17.99 1.52
CA LEU A 234 3.70 -18.52 2.02
C LEU A 234 4.88 -18.33 1.03
N PRO A 235 4.72 -18.50 -0.30
CA PRO A 235 5.78 -18.17 -1.24
C PRO A 235 6.17 -16.68 -1.24
N ILE A 236 5.20 -15.78 -1.01
CA ILE A 236 5.46 -14.34 -0.89
C ILE A 236 6.25 -14.06 0.38
N ALA A 237 5.93 -14.71 1.51
CA ALA A 237 6.72 -14.60 2.73
C ALA A 237 8.18 -15.03 2.53
N ALA A 238 8.42 -16.15 1.84
CA ALA A 238 9.78 -16.58 1.51
C ALA A 238 10.53 -15.56 0.63
N ASN A 239 9.85 -14.93 -0.32
CA ASN A 239 10.46 -13.89 -1.15
C ASN A 239 10.75 -12.60 -0.36
N LEU A 240 9.93 -12.26 0.63
CA LEU A 240 10.20 -11.14 1.55
C LEU A 240 11.37 -11.44 2.48
N GLU A 241 11.53 -12.68 2.94
CA GLU A 241 12.72 -13.12 3.70
C GLU A 241 13.99 -12.96 2.86
N GLN A 242 13.94 -13.35 1.58
CA GLN A 242 15.06 -13.12 0.66
C GLN A 242 15.31 -11.63 0.40
N ALA A 243 14.25 -10.81 0.30
CA ALA A 243 14.37 -9.37 0.17
C ALA A 243 15.11 -8.76 1.37
N VAL A 244 14.79 -9.19 2.60
CA VAL A 244 15.47 -8.74 3.83
C VAL A 244 16.98 -8.97 3.72
N VAL A 245 17.41 -10.19 3.36
CA VAL A 245 18.83 -10.52 3.20
C VAL A 245 19.50 -9.62 2.15
N GLU A 246 18.82 -9.34 1.04
CA GLU A 246 19.35 -8.49 -0.02
C GLU A 246 19.42 -7.01 0.37
N ILE A 247 18.47 -6.50 1.16
CA ILE A 247 18.45 -5.14 1.67
C ILE A 247 19.55 -4.94 2.71
N GLU A 248 19.73 -5.88 3.63
CA GLU A 248 20.79 -5.82 4.66
C GLU A 248 22.20 -5.89 4.06
N ALA A 249 22.35 -6.41 2.84
CA ALA A 249 23.60 -6.43 2.10
C ALA A 249 23.90 -5.13 1.32
N LEU A 250 22.97 -4.16 1.28
CA LEU A 250 23.20 -2.87 0.63
C LEU A 250 24.24 -2.06 1.40
N PRO A 251 25.16 -1.35 0.72
CA PRO A 251 26.17 -0.52 1.38
C PRO A 251 25.51 0.71 2.04
N ASP A 252 26.15 1.28 3.06
CA ASP A 252 25.67 2.51 3.73
C ASP A 252 25.43 3.67 2.75
N SER A 253 26.26 3.77 1.70
CA SER A 253 26.12 4.76 0.64
C SER A 253 24.81 4.64 -0.16
N PHE A 254 24.07 3.54 -0.05
CA PHE A 254 22.75 3.40 -0.64
C PHE A 254 21.73 4.34 0.02
N TRP A 255 21.87 4.55 1.33
CA TRP A 255 20.89 5.22 2.19
C TRP A 255 21.22 6.69 2.42
N VAL A 256 22.46 7.11 2.14
CA VAL A 256 22.94 8.47 2.36
C VAL A 256 22.97 9.21 1.03
N ARG A 257 22.55 10.46 1.04
CA ARG A 257 22.67 11.35 -0.12
C ARG A 257 24.10 11.89 -0.16
N ASP A 258 24.78 11.72 -1.28
CA ASP A 258 26.04 12.42 -1.57
C ASP A 258 25.86 13.95 -1.54
#